data_AF-A0A645F1W1-F1
#
_entry.id   AF-A0A645F1W1-F1
#
_cell.length_a   1.000
_cell.length_b   1.000
_cell.length_c   1.000
_cell.angle_alpha   90.00
_cell.angle_beta   90.00
_cell.angle_gamma   90.00
#
_symmetry.space_group_name_H-M   'P 1'
#
loop_
_entity.id
_entity.type
_entity.pdbx_description
1 polymer ?
#
loop_
_entity_poly.entity_id
_entity_poly.type
_entity_poly.pdbx_seq_one_letter_code
_entity_poly.pdbx_strand_id
1 'polypeptide(L)'
;MHRVCSPTEERIDYFFVFTEWQGKARVTEPDKSDALKFFPLDNLPEKTVPYIRFALEALQDNQEFLEFIEPSYDFNFPEELS
;
A
#
# COMPACT_ATOMS: atom_id res chain seq x y z
N MET A 1 7.91 -0.44 -2.71
CA MET A 1 8.69 0.07 -1.56
C MET A 1 8.09 -0.53 -0.30
N HIS A 2 8.54 -1.72 0.11
CA HIS A 2 8.26 -2.23 1.46
C HIS A 2 9.19 -1.45 2.38
N ARG A 3 8.65 -0.68 3.33
CA ARG A 3 9.47 0.14 4.24
C ARG A 3 9.47 -0.53 5.59
N VAL A 4 10.66 -0.89 6.07
CA VAL A 4 10.83 -1.32 7.45
C VAL A 4 10.62 -0.10 8.33
N CYS A 5 9.61 -0.18 9.20
CA CYS A 5 9.26 0.86 10.17
C CYS A 5 9.82 0.44 11.53
N SER A 6 10.35 1.39 12.30
CA SER A 6 10.70 1.07 13.70
C SER A 6 9.40 0.83 14.50
N PRO A 7 9.43 0.03 15.59
CA PRO A 7 8.25 -0.26 16.40
C PRO A 7 7.56 0.97 17.01
N THR A 8 8.25 2.12 17.02
CA THR A 8 7.77 3.38 17.62
C THR A 8 7.25 4.38 16.59
N GLU A 9 7.26 4.05 15.30
CA GLU A 9 6.82 4.95 14.23
C GLU A 9 5.37 4.67 13.84
N GLU A 10 4.49 5.62 14.16
CA GLU A 10 3.12 5.65 13.67
C GLU A 10 3.03 6.31 12.30
N ARG A 11 2.07 5.88 11.47
CA ARG A 11 1.82 6.45 10.15
C ARG A 11 0.33 6.59 9.89
N ILE A 12 0.00 7.57 9.06
CA ILE A 12 -1.33 7.77 8.51
C ILE A 12 -1.20 7.75 7.00
N ASP A 13 -1.91 6.84 6.35
CA ASP A 13 -2.06 6.77 4.90
C ASP A 13 -3.42 7.35 4.50
N TYR A 14 -3.43 8.16 3.44
CA TYR A 14 -4.65 8.74 2.89
C TYR A 14 -4.94 8.10 1.52
N PHE A 15 -6.14 7.58 1.35
CA PHE A 15 -6.61 6.99 0.10
C PHE A 15 -7.62 7.91 -0.58
N PHE A 16 -7.49 8.08 -1.90
CA PHE A 16 -8.36 8.94 -2.68
C PHE A 16 -8.93 8.17 -3.86
N VAL A 17 -10.22 8.38 -4.13
CA VAL A 17 -10.90 7.84 -5.30
C VAL A 17 -11.13 8.96 -6.29
N PHE A 18 -10.68 8.77 -7.53
CA PHE A 18 -10.97 9.66 -8.65
C PHE A 18 -11.95 8.95 -9.58
N THR A 19 -13.12 9.56 -9.81
CA THR A 19 -14.13 9.01 -10.73
C THR A 19 -13.92 9.49 -12.17
N GLU A 20 -13.10 10.51 -12.37
CA GLU A 20 -12.83 11.13 -13.66
C GLU A 20 -11.33 11.36 -13.84
N TRP A 21 -10.83 11.04 -15.03
CA TRP A 21 -9.43 11.26 -15.40
C TRP A 21 -9.32 11.40 -16.93
N GLN A 22 -8.27 12.09 -17.38
CA GLN A 22 -7.99 12.26 -18.81
C GLN A 22 -6.52 11.95 -19.11
N GLY A 23 -6.27 11.34 -20.27
CA GLY A 23 -4.94 11.06 -20.79
C GLY A 23 -4.68 9.56 -20.96
N LYS A 24 -3.40 9.19 -21.12
CA LYS A 24 -2.96 7.79 -21.20
C LYS A 24 -2.02 7.51 -20.05
N ALA A 25 -2.33 6.46 -19.29
CA ALA A 25 -1.56 6.08 -18.12
C ALA A 25 -0.21 5.52 -18.59
N ARG A 26 0.89 6.05 -18.04
CA ARG A 26 2.25 5.66 -18.44
C ARG A 26 3.21 5.73 -17.26
N VAL A 27 4.22 4.87 -17.28
CA VAL A 27 5.37 4.97 -16.37
C VAL A 27 6.18 6.22 -16.74
N THR A 28 6.41 7.10 -15.78
CA THR A 28 7.21 8.33 -15.97
C THR A 28 8.59 8.28 -15.32
N GLU A 29 8.86 7.27 -14.48
CA GLU A 29 10.14 7.03 -13.82
C GLU A 29 10.58 5.56 -14.02
N PRO A 30 11.10 5.19 -15.20
CA PRO A 30 11.38 3.79 -15.57
C PRO A 30 12.46 3.11 -14.73
N ASP A 31 13.31 3.89 -14.06
CA ASP A 31 14.34 3.45 -13.13
C ASP A 31 13.77 3.06 -11.75
N LYS A 32 12.55 3.50 -11.44
CA LYS A 32 11.88 3.27 -10.15
C LYS A 32 10.64 2.38 -10.25
N SER A 33 10.05 2.26 -11.44
CA SER A 33 8.79 1.56 -11.66
C SER A 33 8.83 0.70 -12.92
N ASP A 34 8.62 -0.60 -12.73
CA ASP A 34 8.71 -1.59 -13.82
C ASP A 34 7.51 -1.52 -14.77
N ALA A 35 6.30 -1.31 -14.24
CA ALA A 35 5.07 -1.37 -15.02
C ALA A 35 3.91 -0.62 -14.36
N LEU A 36 2.94 -0.22 -15.20
CA LEU A 36 1.66 0.34 -14.78
C LEU A 36 0.52 -0.49 -15.40
N LYS A 37 -0.35 -1.06 -14.57
CA LYS A 37 -1.46 -1.91 -14.98
C LYS A 37 -2.69 -1.65 -14.12
N PHE A 38 -3.87 -1.79 -14.72
CA PHE A 38 -5.16 -1.73 -14.02
C PHE A 38 -5.64 -3.15 -13.71
N PHE A 39 -6.18 -3.33 -12.50
CA PHE A 39 -6.75 -4.60 -12.04
C PHE A 39 -8.15 -4.35 -11.48
N PRO A 40 -9.08 -5.29 -11.65
CA PRO A 40 -10.35 -5.28 -10.91
C PRO A 40 -10.11 -5.32 -9.40
N LEU A 41 -10.93 -4.63 -8.61
CA LEU A 41 -10.80 -4.60 -7.14
C LEU A 41 -11.04 -5.97 -6.49
N ASP A 42 -11.88 -6.81 -7.10
CA ASP A 42 -12.16 -8.19 -6.68
C ASP A 42 -11.12 -9.21 -7.21
N ASN A 43 -10.13 -8.76 -7.98
CA ASN A 43 -9.09 -9.61 -8.57
C ASN A 43 -7.72 -8.93 -8.55
N LEU A 44 -7.32 -8.46 -7.37
CA LEU A 44 -6.00 -7.86 -7.15
C LEU A 44 -4.90 -8.92 -7.19
N PRO A 45 -3.69 -8.57 -7.70
CA PRO A 45 -2.54 -9.47 -7.70
C PRO A 45 -2.26 -10.07 -6.32
N GLU A 46 -1.85 -11.34 -6.27
CA GLU A 46 -1.55 -12.04 -5.02
C GLU A 46 -0.51 -11.28 -4.18
N LYS A 47 0.51 -10.71 -4.83
CA LYS A 47 1.59 -9.94 -4.20
C LYS A 47 1.23 -8.47 -3.91
N THR A 48 -0.05 -8.13 -3.82
CA THR A 48 -0.48 -6.80 -3.36
C THR A 48 -0.08 -6.61 -1.90
N VAL A 49 0.47 -5.45 -1.55
CA VAL A 49 0.91 -5.16 -0.18
C VAL A 49 -0.30 -5.26 0.78
N PRO A 50 -0.20 -5.97 1.91
CA PRO A 50 -1.36 -6.29 2.76
C PRO A 50 -2.21 -5.10 3.19
N TYR A 51 -1.59 -4.02 3.68
CA TYR A 51 -2.35 -2.83 4.12
C TYR A 51 -3.07 -2.13 2.96
N ILE A 52 -2.52 -2.19 1.74
CA ILE A 52 -3.17 -1.65 0.53
C ILE A 52 -4.40 -2.49 0.17
N ARG A 53 -4.27 -3.82 0.21
CA ARG A 53 -5.41 -4.72 -0.02
C ARG A 53 -6.52 -4.45 0.99
N PHE A 54 -6.16 -4.36 2.27
CA PHE A 54 -7.10 -4.07 3.36
C PHE A 54 -7.84 -2.74 3.14
N ALA A 55 -7.12 -1.67 2.77
CA ALA A 55 -7.74 -0.39 2.47
C ALA A 55 -8.67 -0.43 1.25
N LEU A 56 -8.31 -1.17 0.19
CA LEU A 56 -9.14 -1.30 -1.00
C LEU A 56 -10.44 -2.07 -0.73
N GLU A 57 -10.38 -3.14 0.08
CA GLU A 57 -11.58 -3.91 0.50
C GLU A 57 -12.51 -3.03 1.35
N ALA A 58 -11.97 -2.30 2.32
CA ALA A 58 -12.73 -1.39 3.17
C ALA A 58 -13.37 -0.21 2.40
N LEU A 59 -12.71 0.28 1.35
CA LEU A 59 -13.27 1.29 0.45
C LEU A 59 -14.53 0.77 -0.26
N GLN A 60 -14.60 -0.52 -0.59
CA GLN A 60 -15.81 -1.11 -1.18
C GLN A 60 -16.98 -1.15 -0.17
N ASP A 61 -16.66 -1.29 1.12
CA ASP A 61 -17.61 -1.29 2.23
C ASP A 61 -17.95 0.12 2.76
N ASN A 62 -17.44 1.18 2.12
CA ASN A 62 -17.61 2.59 2.50
C ASN A 62 -17.12 2.91 3.92
N GLN A 63 -16.04 2.28 4.37
CA GLN A 63 -15.40 2.61 5.65
C GLN A 63 -14.44 3.80 5.49
N GLU A 64 -14.58 4.82 6.36
CA GLU A 64 -13.82 6.07 6.27
C GLU A 64 -12.52 6.07 7.09
N PHE A 65 -12.45 5.22 8.12
CA PHE A 65 -11.30 5.11 9.02
C PHE A 65 -10.93 3.65 9.23
N LEU A 66 -9.62 3.38 9.20
CA LEU A 66 -9.06 2.06 9.33
C LEU A 66 -7.80 2.13 10.20
N GLU A 67 -7.67 1.17 11.11
CA GLU A 67 -6.42 0.88 11.80
C GLU A 67 -5.87 -0.42 11.23
N PHE A 68 -4.66 -0.37 10.70
CA PHE A 68 -3.96 -1.55 10.22
C PHE A 68 -2.75 -1.80 11.10
N ILE A 69 -2.79 -2.92 11.82
CA ILE A 69 -1.66 -3.40 12.59
C ILE A 69 -0.95 -4.42 11.70
N GLU A 70 0.29 -4.13 11.30
CA GLU A 70 1.08 -5.13 10.58
C GLU A 70 1.18 -6.38 11.48
N PRO A 71 0.79 -7.57 10.97
CA PRO A 71 1.05 -8.79 11.68
C PRO A 71 2.55 -8.83 11.95
N SER A 72 2.94 -9.02 13.22
CA SER A 72 4.34 -9.00 13.62
C SER A 72 5.14 -9.97 12.75
N TYR A 73 5.83 -9.43 11.75
CA TYR A 73 6.96 -10.11 11.15
C TYR A 73 8.03 -10.13 12.24
N ASP A 74 8.58 -11.29 12.56
CA ASP A 74 9.76 -11.43 13.44
C ASP A 74 10.95 -10.73 12.76
N PHE A 75 10.97 -9.41 12.80
CA PHE A 75 12.17 -8.62 12.57
C PHE A 75 12.99 -8.71 13.84
N ASN A 76 13.85 -9.73 13.91
CA ASN A 76 15.03 -9.66 14.76
C ASN A 76 15.85 -8.46 14.28
N PHE A 77 15.64 -7.29 14.90
CA PHE A 77 16.54 -6.17 14.76
C PHE A 77 17.83 -6.54 15.51
N PRO A 78 18.97 -6.75 14.83
CA PRO A 78 20.23 -6.87 15.54
C PRO A 78 20.48 -5.54 16.28
N GLU A 79 20.82 -5.61 17.58
CA GLU A 79 20.99 -4.48 18.51
C GLU A 79 22.05 -3.44 18.13
N GLU A 80 22.67 -3.52 16.95
CA GLU A 80 23.82 -2.69 16.58
C GLU A 80 23.46 -1.52 15.66
N LEU A 81 22.56 -0.63 16.09
CA LEU A 81 22.53 0.76 15.59
C LEU A 81 22.00 1.69 16.70
N SER A 82 22.89 2.01 17.65
CA SER A 82 22.78 3.18 18.54
C SER A 82 24.10 3.94 18.56
#